data_AF-A0A4Y9PCP5-F1
#
_entry.id   AF-A0A4Y9PCP5-F1
#
_cell.length_a   1.000
_cell.length_b   1.000
_cell.length_c   1.000
_cell.angle_alpha   90.00
_cell.angle_beta   90.00
_cell.angle_gamma   90.00
#
_symmetry.space_group_name_H-M   'P 1'
#
loop_
_entity.id
_entity.type
_entity.pdbx_description
1 polymer ?
#
loop_
_entity_poly.entity_id
_entity_poly.type
_entity_poly.pdbx_seq_one_letter_code
_entity_poly.pdbx_strand_id
1 'polypeptide(L)'
;MATIGQLATQPIKARKHGAKSPASIAFLVALWCALGFSILCLLTLLITSVMDGLPRLDSNLLTQYTSQIAPERGGARAAIIGSLWVIAATAIMAIPLGIAAAVYLEEFADPRRWYNRLIEVNLQNLAAVPAIVYGLLTAGFALSIGLRRGVVLAGGIALALLILPVIIITAREALRAVPAEIRQGSLALGATPLQTVWRQTLPSAIPGVATGTILALSRALGEAAPLLLLGGLVTIRFDPNGLLSGFTTLPIQIFNWAGRAEADFQQLAAAAIILLLVMLLLMNALAILIRNRYQRQW
;
A
#
# COMPACT_ATOMS: atom_id res chain seq x y z
N MET A 1 62.69 1.67 -7.05
CA MET A 1 62.11 2.07 -5.74
C MET A 1 61.75 3.54 -5.85
N ALA A 2 60.51 3.93 -5.52
CA ALA A 2 59.73 5.07 -6.05
C ALA A 2 59.06 4.69 -7.39
N THR A 3 57.75 4.73 -7.61
CA THR A 3 56.72 5.59 -7.02
C THR A 3 55.33 4.92 -7.15
N ILE A 4 54.94 4.06 -6.20
CA ILE A 4 53.58 3.46 -6.15
C ILE A 4 52.66 4.24 -5.17
N GLY A 5 53.22 5.17 -4.39
CA GLY A 5 52.51 5.92 -3.33
C GLY A 5 51.70 7.15 -3.77
N GLN A 6 51.59 7.49 -5.05
CA GLN A 6 50.97 8.76 -5.50
C GLN A 6 49.56 8.64 -6.11
N LEU A 7 49.00 7.43 -6.22
CA LEU A 7 47.64 7.25 -6.77
C LEU A 7 46.51 7.28 -5.72
N ALA A 8 46.83 7.41 -4.43
CA ALA A 8 45.85 7.26 -3.34
C ALA A 8 45.26 8.56 -2.78
N THR A 9 45.59 9.74 -3.30
CA THR A 9 45.17 11.03 -2.70
C THR A 9 44.66 12.07 -3.70
N GLN A 10 44.10 11.66 -4.84
CA GLN A 10 43.32 12.61 -5.65
C GLN A 10 41.90 12.70 -5.08
N PRO A 11 41.52 13.79 -4.36
CA PRO A 11 40.13 14.01 -4.05
C PRO A 11 39.38 14.09 -5.38
N ILE A 12 38.30 13.32 -5.51
CA ILE A 12 37.39 13.38 -6.66
C ILE A 12 36.99 14.84 -6.81
N LYS A 13 37.57 15.54 -7.80
CA LYS A 13 37.17 16.91 -8.15
C LYS A 13 35.74 16.82 -8.63
N ALA A 14 34.78 17.10 -7.74
CA ALA A 14 33.40 17.32 -8.11
C ALA A 14 33.40 18.41 -9.19
N ARG A 15 33.09 18.02 -10.43
CA ARG A 15 33.07 18.90 -11.58
C ARG A 15 31.97 19.94 -11.37
N LYS A 16 32.33 21.07 -10.75
CA LYS A 16 31.46 22.20 -10.35
C LYS A 16 30.67 22.87 -11.49
N HIS A 17 30.81 22.39 -12.73
CA HIS A 17 30.23 22.98 -13.94
C HIS A 17 28.96 22.28 -14.47
N GLY A 18 28.46 21.22 -13.82
CA GLY A 18 27.25 20.51 -14.26
C GLY A 18 25.91 21.18 -13.91
N ALA A 19 25.88 22.07 -12.90
CA ALA A 19 24.63 22.60 -12.33
C ALA A 19 24.09 23.87 -13.02
N LYS A 20 24.85 24.48 -13.93
CA LYS A 20 24.47 25.71 -14.66
C LYS A 20 24.47 25.53 -16.19
N SER A 21 24.39 24.30 -16.67
CA SER A 21 24.18 24.07 -18.11
C SER A 21 22.77 24.55 -18.48
N PRO A 22 22.55 25.20 -19.64
CA PRO A 22 21.21 25.58 -20.07
C PRO A 22 20.26 24.37 -20.14
N ALA A 23 20.79 23.18 -20.44
CA ALA A 23 20.03 21.93 -20.42
C ALA A 23 19.62 21.49 -18.99
N SER A 24 20.49 21.68 -17.99
CA SER A 24 20.14 21.35 -16.59
C SER A 24 19.09 22.32 -16.04
N ILE A 25 19.16 23.60 -16.43
CA ILE A 25 18.16 24.61 -16.06
C ILE A 25 16.82 24.30 -16.74
N ALA A 26 16.81 23.97 -18.04
CA ALA A 26 15.60 23.58 -18.75
C ALA A 26 14.95 22.32 -18.14
N PHE A 27 15.75 21.31 -17.79
CA PHE A 27 15.27 20.10 -17.11
C PHE A 27 14.66 20.42 -15.74
N LEU A 28 15.30 21.27 -14.94
CA LEU A 28 14.77 21.69 -13.64
C LEU A 28 13.46 22.47 -13.79
N VAL A 29 13.38 23.40 -14.76
CA VAL A 29 12.14 24.14 -15.04
C VAL A 29 11.02 23.19 -15.45
N ALA A 30 11.30 22.24 -16.34
CA ALA A 30 10.32 21.22 -16.74
C ALA A 30 9.84 20.37 -15.55
N LEU A 31 10.75 19.99 -14.65
CA LEU A 31 10.42 19.24 -13.43
C LEU A 31 9.52 20.05 -12.49
N TRP A 32 9.83 21.33 -12.26
CA TRP A 32 9.00 22.21 -11.43
C TRP A 32 7.64 22.48 -12.05
N CYS A 33 7.56 22.66 -13.37
CA CYS A 33 6.28 22.80 -14.07
C CYS A 33 5.43 21.52 -13.97
N ALA A 34 6.03 20.34 -14.16
CA ALA A 34 5.33 19.07 -14.04
C ALA A 34 4.82 18.82 -12.61
N LEU A 35 5.65 19.11 -11.61
CA LEU A 35 5.27 19.01 -10.19
C LEU A 35 4.17 20.01 -9.84
N GLY A 36 4.28 21.26 -10.31
CA GLY A 36 3.26 22.29 -10.12
C GLY A 36 1.92 21.91 -10.76
N PHE A 37 1.94 21.39 -11.99
CA PHE A 37 0.74 20.88 -12.67
C PHE A 37 0.11 19.70 -11.92
N SER A 38 0.91 18.76 -11.43
CA SER A 38 0.42 17.61 -10.64
C SER A 38 -0.25 18.07 -9.34
N ILE A 39 0.36 19.00 -8.60
CA ILE A 39 -0.22 19.57 -7.38
C ILE A 39 -1.50 20.34 -7.69
N LEU A 40 -1.51 21.16 -8.75
CA LEU A 40 -2.70 21.91 -9.15
C LEU A 40 -3.86 20.98 -9.51
N CYS A 41 -3.59 19.91 -10.27
CA CYS A 41 -4.58 18.89 -10.61
C CYS A 41 -5.13 18.21 -9.35
N LEU A 42 -4.24 17.80 -8.43
CA LEU A 42 -4.64 17.19 -7.16
C LEU A 42 -5.49 18.13 -6.30
N LEU A 43 -5.08 19.40 -6.16
CA LEU A 43 -5.83 20.40 -5.42
C LEU A 43 -7.19 20.66 -6.06
N THR A 44 -7.25 20.74 -7.39
CA THR A 44 -8.51 20.94 -8.11
C THR A 44 -9.45 19.77 -7.84
N LEU A 45 -8.98 18.52 -7.99
CA LEU A 45 -9.77 17.33 -7.69
C LEU A 45 -10.26 17.26 -6.25
N LEU A 46 -9.42 17.65 -5.28
CA LEU A 46 -9.78 17.64 -3.88
C LEU A 46 -10.83 18.72 -3.58
N ILE A 47 -10.62 19.95 -4.06
CA ILE A 47 -11.55 21.06 -3.87
C ILE A 47 -12.90 20.76 -4.53
N THR A 48 -12.92 20.29 -5.79
CA THR A 48 -14.18 19.95 -6.47
C THR A 48 -14.88 18.78 -5.78
N SER A 49 -14.15 17.74 -5.37
CA SER A 49 -14.73 16.62 -4.61
C SER A 49 -15.35 17.08 -3.29
N VAL A 50 -14.73 18.03 -2.59
CA VAL A 50 -15.29 18.60 -1.36
C VAL A 50 -16.53 19.43 -1.66
N MET A 51 -16.47 20.33 -2.64
CA MET A 51 -17.60 21.20 -3.01
C MET A 51 -18.82 20.41 -3.47
N ASP A 52 -18.62 19.42 -4.35
CA ASP A 52 -19.69 18.60 -4.91
C ASP A 52 -20.20 17.53 -3.92
N GLY A 53 -19.34 17.09 -2.99
CA GLY A 53 -19.67 16.06 -2.01
C GLY A 53 -20.32 16.58 -0.73
N LEU A 54 -20.03 17.82 -0.31
CA LEU A 54 -20.59 18.44 0.91
C LEU A 54 -22.12 18.33 1.03
N PRO A 55 -22.92 18.59 -0.03
CA PRO A 55 -24.38 18.48 0.03
C PRO A 55 -24.88 17.07 0.35
N ARG A 56 -24.06 16.04 0.08
CA ARG A 56 -24.41 14.62 0.22
C ARG A 56 -23.72 13.95 1.42
N LEU A 57 -23.02 14.72 2.26
CA LEU A 57 -22.52 14.26 3.56
C LEU A 57 -23.65 14.24 4.61
N ASP A 58 -24.70 13.47 4.34
CA ASP A 58 -25.82 13.27 5.25
C ASP A 58 -25.74 11.90 5.95
N SER A 59 -26.57 11.69 6.96
CA SER A 59 -26.61 10.40 7.66
C SER A 59 -26.99 9.24 6.73
N ASN A 60 -27.71 9.50 5.64
CA ASN A 60 -28.11 8.46 4.69
C ASN A 60 -26.90 7.86 3.97
N LEU A 61 -25.85 8.65 3.69
CA LEU A 61 -24.62 8.14 3.11
C LEU A 61 -24.01 7.00 3.93
N LEU A 62 -24.11 7.08 5.27
CA LEU A 62 -23.53 6.09 6.18
C LEU A 62 -24.48 4.93 6.46
N THR A 63 -25.79 5.18 6.55
CA THR A 63 -26.77 4.19 7.03
C THR A 63 -27.49 3.43 5.92
N GLN A 64 -27.65 4.04 4.75
CA GLN A 64 -28.41 3.47 3.63
C GLN A 64 -27.51 2.69 2.67
N TYR A 65 -28.13 1.77 1.95
CA TYR A 65 -27.50 1.04 0.85
C TYR A 65 -27.53 1.85 -0.45
N THR A 66 -26.74 1.42 -1.42
CA THR A 66 -26.77 2.05 -2.74
C THR A 66 -28.14 1.87 -3.39
N SER A 67 -28.69 2.96 -3.92
CA SER A 67 -29.96 2.98 -4.63
C SER A 67 -29.72 3.46 -6.06
N GLN A 68 -30.19 2.68 -7.03
CA GLN A 68 -30.11 3.07 -8.44
C GLN A 68 -31.33 3.86 -8.91
N ILE A 69 -32.44 3.78 -8.16
CA ILE A 69 -33.74 4.38 -8.53
C ILE A 69 -33.90 5.76 -7.88
N ALA A 70 -33.36 5.90 -6.67
CA ALA A 70 -33.39 7.14 -5.89
C ALA A 70 -31.97 7.42 -5.35
N PRO A 71 -31.04 7.88 -6.21
CA PRO A 71 -29.66 8.18 -5.81
C PRO A 71 -29.60 9.21 -4.69
N GLU A 72 -30.52 10.17 -4.68
CA GLU A 72 -30.66 11.20 -3.65
C GLU A 72 -30.97 10.64 -2.25
N ARG A 73 -31.38 9.37 -2.13
CA ARG A 73 -31.57 8.65 -0.85
C ARG A 73 -30.58 7.50 -0.65
N GLY A 74 -29.75 7.20 -1.65
CA GLY A 74 -28.77 6.12 -1.61
C GLY A 74 -27.59 6.42 -0.69
N GLY A 75 -26.98 5.36 -0.15
CA GLY A 75 -25.79 5.46 0.68
C GLY A 75 -24.71 4.43 0.34
N ALA A 76 -23.59 4.50 1.06
CA ALA A 76 -22.39 3.70 0.84
C ALA A 76 -22.16 2.64 1.92
N ARG A 77 -23.15 2.32 2.77
CA ARG A 77 -22.99 1.43 3.93
C ARG A 77 -22.29 0.11 3.62
N ALA A 78 -22.78 -0.64 2.64
CA ALA A 78 -22.20 -1.91 2.24
C ALA A 78 -20.75 -1.77 1.74
N ALA A 79 -20.42 -0.64 1.10
CA ALA A 79 -19.08 -0.35 0.60
C ALA A 79 -18.11 0.02 1.73
N ILE A 80 -18.56 0.73 2.77
CA ILE A 80 -17.76 1.04 3.96
C ILE A 80 -17.40 -0.26 4.68
N ILE A 81 -18.41 -1.07 5.02
CA ILE A 81 -18.23 -2.30 5.78
C ILE A 81 -17.44 -3.33 4.94
N GLY A 82 -17.71 -3.42 3.64
CA GLY A 82 -16.95 -4.27 2.73
C GLY A 82 -15.49 -3.86 2.60
N SER A 83 -15.19 -2.56 2.55
CA SER A 83 -13.79 -2.07 2.52
C SER A 83 -13.05 -2.44 3.80
N LEU A 84 -13.69 -2.33 4.97
CA LEU A 84 -13.11 -2.74 6.26
C LEU A 84 -12.80 -4.24 6.29
N TRP A 85 -13.74 -5.08 5.87
CA TRP A 85 -13.54 -6.54 5.82
C TRP A 85 -12.42 -6.95 4.87
N VAL A 86 -12.37 -6.35 3.67
CA VAL A 86 -11.34 -6.65 2.68
C VAL A 86 -9.97 -6.21 3.17
N ILE A 87 -9.85 -5.02 3.77
CA ILE A 87 -8.57 -4.52 4.30
C ILE A 87 -8.13 -5.29 5.53
N ALA A 88 -9.04 -5.69 6.41
CA ALA A 88 -8.73 -6.55 7.55
C ALA A 88 -8.20 -7.91 7.07
N ALA A 89 -8.86 -8.56 6.10
CA ALA A 89 -8.41 -9.81 5.52
C ALA A 89 -7.03 -9.64 4.84
N THR A 90 -6.84 -8.55 4.10
CA THR A 90 -5.57 -8.18 3.46
C THR A 90 -4.45 -8.05 4.49
N ALA A 91 -4.67 -7.31 5.57
CA ALA A 91 -3.69 -7.08 6.62
C ALA A 91 -3.31 -8.39 7.34
N ILE A 92 -4.29 -9.22 7.69
CA ILE A 92 -4.07 -10.51 8.37
C ILE A 92 -3.21 -11.45 7.51
N MET A 93 -3.38 -11.43 6.18
CA MET A 93 -2.61 -12.29 5.27
C MET A 93 -1.25 -11.69 4.92
N ALA A 94 -1.21 -10.42 4.52
CA ALA A 94 -0.03 -9.80 3.94
C ALA A 94 1.03 -9.41 4.97
N ILE A 95 0.62 -8.94 6.16
CA ILE A 95 1.56 -8.45 7.18
C ILE A 95 2.43 -9.58 7.72
N PRO A 96 1.86 -10.69 8.25
CA PRO A 96 2.69 -11.74 8.83
C PRO A 96 3.57 -12.41 7.79
N LEU A 97 3.02 -12.68 6.59
CA LEU A 97 3.75 -13.31 5.50
C LEU A 97 4.88 -12.41 4.99
N GLY A 98 4.60 -11.11 4.81
CA GLY A 98 5.58 -10.14 4.32
C GLY A 98 6.71 -9.91 5.30
N ILE A 99 6.41 -9.76 6.60
CA ILE A 99 7.42 -9.61 7.64
C ILE A 99 8.26 -10.89 7.78
N ALA A 100 7.63 -12.07 7.80
CA ALA A 100 8.35 -13.34 7.89
C ALA A 100 9.29 -13.54 6.69
N ALA A 101 8.82 -13.26 5.47
CA ALA A 101 9.65 -13.31 4.27
C ALA A 101 10.81 -12.30 4.32
N ALA A 102 10.56 -11.07 4.80
CA ALA A 102 11.61 -10.06 4.96
C ALA A 102 12.68 -10.48 5.97
N VAL A 103 12.26 -11.01 7.13
CA VAL A 103 13.18 -11.53 8.16
C VAL A 103 14.03 -12.68 7.61
N TYR A 104 13.42 -13.63 6.90
CA TYR A 104 14.15 -14.73 6.27
C TYR A 104 15.16 -14.22 5.25
N LEU A 105 14.73 -13.35 4.32
CA LEU A 105 15.56 -12.83 3.24
C LEU A 105 16.68 -11.90 3.69
N GLU A 106 16.55 -11.28 4.87
CA GLU A 106 17.54 -10.35 5.37
C GLU A 106 18.51 -10.97 6.38
N GLU A 107 18.01 -11.79 7.31
CA GLU A 107 18.84 -12.28 8.42
C GLU A 107 19.35 -13.72 8.20
N PHE A 108 18.71 -14.51 7.33
CA PHE A 108 19.04 -15.93 7.15
C PHE A 108 19.40 -16.33 5.72
N ALA A 109 18.97 -15.58 4.72
CA ALA A 109 19.19 -15.92 3.32
C ALA A 109 20.62 -15.62 2.88
N ASP A 110 21.30 -16.62 2.33
CA ASP A 110 22.57 -16.45 1.64
C ASP A 110 22.34 -15.91 0.21
N PRO A 111 22.81 -14.69 -0.14
CA PRO A 111 22.61 -14.10 -1.46
C PRO A 111 23.32 -14.85 -2.59
N ARG A 112 24.26 -15.75 -2.27
CA ARG A 112 24.99 -16.54 -3.28
C ARG A 112 24.17 -17.70 -3.80
N ARG A 113 23.14 -18.13 -3.07
CA ARG A 113 22.29 -19.25 -3.48
C ARG A 113 21.31 -18.80 -4.57
N TRP A 114 21.25 -19.59 -5.65
CA TRP A 114 20.47 -19.26 -6.85
C TRP A 114 18.98 -19.04 -6.55
N TYR A 115 18.39 -19.81 -5.63
CA TYR A 115 16.96 -19.71 -5.31
C TYR A 115 16.63 -18.40 -4.58
N ASN A 116 17.52 -17.90 -3.71
CA ASN A 116 17.33 -16.61 -3.04
C ASN A 116 17.40 -15.46 -4.06
N ARG A 117 18.35 -15.52 -5.00
CA ARG A 117 18.42 -14.57 -6.12
C ARG A 117 17.17 -14.61 -6.99
N LEU A 118 16.64 -15.80 -7.25
CA LEU A 118 15.40 -15.96 -8.00
C LEU A 118 14.22 -15.32 -7.26
N ILE A 119 14.10 -15.52 -5.95
CA ILE A 119 13.05 -14.88 -5.13
C ILE A 119 13.18 -13.36 -5.19
N GLU A 120 14.39 -12.81 -5.05
CA GLU A 120 14.62 -11.36 -5.12
C GLU A 120 14.21 -10.76 -6.47
N VAL A 121 14.59 -11.41 -7.58
CA VAL A 121 14.19 -10.97 -8.92
C VAL A 121 12.66 -11.03 -9.07
N ASN A 122 12.01 -12.08 -8.57
CA ASN A 122 10.56 -12.19 -8.62
C ASN A 122 9.86 -11.14 -7.76
N LEU A 123 10.40 -10.79 -6.59
CA LEU A 123 9.87 -9.71 -5.75
C LEU A 123 9.94 -8.35 -6.44
N GLN A 124 11.07 -8.06 -7.12
CA GLN A 124 11.22 -6.84 -7.91
C GLN A 124 10.27 -6.82 -9.10
N ASN A 125 10.13 -7.95 -9.80
CA ASN A 125 9.19 -8.07 -10.91
C ASN A 125 7.74 -7.90 -10.44
N LEU A 126 7.34 -8.53 -9.32
CA LEU A 126 6.02 -8.36 -8.72
C LEU A 126 5.74 -6.89 -8.39
N ALA A 127 6.68 -6.17 -7.79
CA ALA A 127 6.48 -4.75 -7.51
C ALA A 127 6.19 -3.90 -8.77
N ALA A 128 6.63 -4.35 -9.96
CA ALA A 128 6.38 -3.69 -11.25
C ALA A 128 5.11 -4.16 -11.97
N VAL A 129 4.47 -5.25 -11.53
CA VAL A 129 3.27 -5.79 -12.18
C VAL A 129 2.08 -4.82 -12.02
N PRO A 130 1.34 -4.53 -13.09
CA PRO A 130 0.13 -3.71 -13.00
C PRO A 130 -0.91 -4.31 -12.05
N ALA A 131 -1.56 -3.47 -11.24
CA ALA A 131 -2.53 -3.88 -10.22
C ALA A 131 -3.63 -4.82 -10.77
N ILE A 132 -4.12 -4.56 -11.98
CA ILE A 132 -5.18 -5.34 -12.62
C ILE A 132 -4.81 -6.83 -12.81
N VAL A 133 -3.53 -7.14 -13.03
CA VAL A 133 -3.06 -8.52 -13.23
C VAL A 133 -3.25 -9.36 -11.96
N TYR A 134 -3.10 -8.76 -10.78
CA TYR A 134 -3.35 -9.45 -9.50
C TYR A 134 -4.80 -9.86 -9.33
N GLY A 135 -5.73 -9.01 -9.79
CA GLY A 135 -7.16 -9.33 -9.82
C GLY A 135 -7.45 -10.51 -10.74
N LEU A 136 -6.90 -10.49 -11.95
CA LEU A 136 -7.08 -11.57 -12.93
C LEU A 136 -6.50 -12.90 -12.43
N LEU A 137 -5.28 -12.88 -11.87
CA LEU A 137 -4.63 -14.06 -11.32
C LEU A 137 -5.42 -14.65 -10.16
N THR A 138 -5.91 -13.80 -9.25
CA THR A 138 -6.71 -14.26 -8.13
C THR A 138 -8.06 -14.80 -8.59
N ALA A 139 -8.68 -14.20 -9.62
CA ALA A 139 -9.94 -14.70 -10.19
C ALA A 139 -9.77 -16.07 -10.84
N GLY A 140 -8.68 -16.28 -11.59
CA GLY A 140 -8.34 -17.57 -12.20
C GLY A 140 -8.04 -18.63 -11.15
N PHE A 141 -7.25 -18.28 -10.12
CA PHE A 141 -6.95 -19.19 -9.02
C PHE A 141 -8.20 -19.55 -8.22
N ALA A 142 -9.04 -18.56 -7.87
CA ALA A 142 -10.31 -18.78 -7.18
C ALA A 142 -11.21 -19.76 -7.95
N LEU A 143 -11.29 -19.63 -9.28
CA LEU A 143 -12.04 -20.56 -10.12
C LEU A 143 -11.47 -21.99 -10.05
N SER A 144 -10.15 -22.14 -10.07
CA SER A 144 -9.49 -23.45 -10.03
C SER A 144 -9.75 -24.23 -8.73
N ILE A 145 -9.93 -23.53 -7.60
CA ILE A 145 -10.21 -24.12 -6.29
C ILE A 145 -11.70 -24.12 -5.93
N GLY A 146 -12.58 -23.73 -6.85
CA GLY A 146 -14.03 -23.66 -6.62
C GLY A 146 -14.48 -22.55 -5.67
N LEU A 147 -13.65 -21.53 -5.41
CA LEU A 147 -14.00 -20.39 -4.58
C LEU A 147 -14.95 -19.46 -5.33
N ARG A 148 -16.07 -19.10 -4.68
CA ARG A 148 -17.09 -18.23 -5.26
C ARG A 148 -16.49 -16.85 -5.59
N ARG A 149 -16.80 -16.31 -6.78
CA ARG A 149 -16.40 -14.96 -7.18
C ARG A 149 -17.08 -13.90 -6.31
N GLY A 150 -16.45 -12.72 -6.19
CA GLY A 150 -17.01 -11.59 -5.45
C GLY A 150 -17.10 -11.78 -3.94
N VAL A 151 -16.34 -12.72 -3.35
CA VAL A 151 -16.28 -12.91 -1.88
C VAL A 151 -15.13 -12.13 -1.25
N VAL A 152 -15.33 -11.65 -0.02
CA VAL A 152 -14.34 -10.85 0.73
C VAL A 152 -12.96 -11.50 0.72
N LEU A 153 -12.90 -12.81 0.94
CA LEU A 153 -11.64 -13.57 0.98
C LEU A 153 -10.86 -13.45 -0.33
N ALA A 154 -11.52 -13.57 -1.48
CA ALA A 154 -10.89 -13.44 -2.78
C ALA A 154 -10.37 -12.02 -3.00
N GLY A 155 -11.14 -11.01 -2.60
CA GLY A 155 -10.69 -9.61 -2.61
C GLY A 155 -9.46 -9.36 -1.72
N GLY A 156 -9.49 -9.91 -0.51
CA GLY A 156 -8.37 -9.84 0.43
C GLY A 156 -7.10 -10.53 -0.10
N ILE A 157 -7.23 -11.69 -0.76
CA ILE A 157 -6.09 -12.38 -1.37
C ILE A 157 -5.50 -11.55 -2.51
N ALA A 158 -6.33 -10.97 -3.38
CA ALA A 158 -5.83 -10.15 -4.48
C ALA A 158 -5.07 -8.91 -4.00
N LEU A 159 -5.62 -8.18 -3.03
CA LEU A 159 -4.94 -7.03 -2.46
C LEU A 159 -3.70 -7.45 -1.65
N ALA A 160 -3.76 -8.58 -0.95
CA ALA A 160 -2.60 -9.11 -0.22
C ALA A 160 -1.45 -9.38 -1.19
N LEU A 161 -1.70 -10.07 -2.31
CA LEU A 161 -0.69 -10.31 -3.35
C LEU A 161 -0.12 -9.02 -3.94
N LEU A 162 -0.98 -8.01 -4.14
CA LEU A 162 -0.57 -6.70 -4.67
C LEU A 162 0.39 -5.97 -3.71
N ILE A 163 0.11 -5.96 -2.41
CA ILE A 163 0.92 -5.20 -1.45
C ILE A 163 2.05 -6.00 -0.79
N LEU A 164 2.02 -7.33 -0.89
CA LEU A 164 3.04 -8.21 -0.33
C LEU A 164 4.48 -7.82 -0.73
N PRO A 165 4.83 -7.57 -2.01
CA PRO A 165 6.20 -7.18 -2.36
C PRO A 165 6.61 -5.86 -1.72
N VAL A 166 5.68 -4.91 -1.58
CA VAL A 166 5.93 -3.61 -0.92
C VAL A 166 6.25 -3.81 0.57
N ILE A 167 5.47 -4.64 1.26
CA ILE A 167 5.72 -4.97 2.67
C ILE A 167 7.09 -5.66 2.83
N ILE A 168 7.42 -6.63 1.96
CA ILE A 168 8.69 -7.34 2.03
C ILE A 168 9.86 -6.39 1.85
N ILE A 169 9.85 -5.55 0.81
CA ILE A 169 10.95 -4.63 0.50
C ILE A 169 11.14 -3.63 1.66
N THR A 170 10.07 -2.97 2.09
CA THR A 170 10.16 -1.97 3.16
C THR A 170 10.55 -2.57 4.51
N ALA A 171 10.09 -3.79 4.83
CA ALA A 171 10.49 -4.49 6.04
C ALA A 171 11.97 -4.91 6.00
N ARG A 172 12.51 -5.33 4.84
CA ARG A 172 13.94 -5.61 4.67
C ARG A 172 14.78 -4.36 4.86
N GLU A 173 14.37 -3.24 4.28
CA GLU A 173 15.06 -1.95 4.45
C GLU A 173 15.09 -1.52 5.93
N ALA A 174 13.99 -1.72 6.64
CA ALA A 174 13.92 -1.45 8.08
C ALA A 174 14.86 -2.36 8.90
N LEU A 175 14.95 -3.66 8.57
CA LEU A 175 15.90 -4.58 9.19
C LEU A 175 17.35 -4.20 8.88
N ARG A 176 17.66 -3.85 7.63
CA ARG A 176 19.00 -3.37 7.21
C ARG A 176 19.46 -2.13 7.94
N ALA A 177 18.53 -1.24 8.27
CA ALA A 177 18.83 0.00 8.98
C ALA A 177 19.27 -0.22 10.43
N VAL A 178 19.01 -1.41 11.01
CA VAL A 178 19.50 -1.74 12.35
C VAL A 178 21.03 -1.85 12.31
N PRO A 179 21.78 -1.17 13.22
CA PRO A 179 23.24 -1.22 13.25
C PRO A 179 23.78 -2.66 13.40
N ALA A 180 24.91 -2.95 12.74
CA ALA A 180 25.53 -4.28 12.78
C ALA A 180 26.08 -4.63 14.17
N GLU A 181 26.45 -3.61 14.95
CA GLU A 181 27.02 -3.70 16.29
C GLU A 181 26.03 -4.38 17.26
N ILE A 182 24.72 -4.12 17.11
CA ILE A 182 23.68 -4.77 17.92
C ILE A 182 23.66 -6.27 17.67
N ARG A 183 23.83 -6.70 16.41
CA ARG A 183 23.88 -8.12 16.04
C ARG A 183 25.14 -8.77 16.59
N GLN A 184 26.28 -8.16 16.34
CA GLN A 184 27.58 -8.67 16.78
C GLN A 184 27.68 -8.76 18.30
N GLY A 185 27.21 -7.74 19.02
CA GLY A 185 27.17 -7.74 20.49
C GLY A 185 26.29 -8.85 21.06
N SER A 186 25.11 -9.07 20.48
CA SER A 186 24.23 -10.18 20.86
C SER A 186 24.89 -11.55 20.65
N LEU A 187 25.51 -11.76 19.49
CA LEU A 187 26.23 -13.01 19.17
C LEU A 187 27.45 -13.22 20.08
N ALA A 188 28.19 -12.15 20.43
CA ALA A 188 29.33 -12.22 21.34
C ALA A 188 28.95 -12.64 22.77
N LEU A 189 27.71 -12.38 23.19
CA LEU A 189 27.14 -12.85 24.46
C LEU A 189 26.66 -14.32 24.38
N GLY A 190 26.92 -15.02 23.27
CA GLY A 190 26.52 -16.42 23.06
C GLY A 190 25.06 -16.60 22.63
N ALA A 191 24.36 -15.54 22.23
CA ALA A 191 23.00 -15.66 21.71
C ALA A 191 23.00 -16.37 20.35
N THR A 192 21.95 -17.15 20.07
CA THR A 192 21.77 -17.74 18.73
C THR A 192 21.34 -16.67 17.71
N PRO A 193 21.54 -16.90 16.40
CA PRO A 193 21.04 -15.99 15.36
C PRO A 193 19.55 -15.73 15.49
N LEU A 194 18.76 -16.78 15.78
CA LEU A 194 17.33 -16.67 16.02
C LEU A 194 17.02 -15.78 17.24
N GLN A 195 17.72 -15.98 18.35
CA GLN A 195 17.55 -15.14 19.55
C GLN A 195 17.90 -13.67 19.27
N THR A 196 18.98 -13.43 18.52
CA THR A 196 19.41 -12.09 18.11
C THR A 196 18.34 -11.40 17.27
N VAL A 197 17.75 -12.12 16.32
CA VAL A 197 16.66 -11.57 15.49
C VAL A 197 15.42 -11.25 16.32
N TRP A 198 14.93 -12.22 17.08
CA TRP A 198 13.67 -12.07 17.81
C TRP A 198 13.76 -11.06 18.96
N ARG A 199 14.91 -10.93 19.62
CA ARG A 199 15.06 -10.09 20.81
C ARG A 199 15.68 -8.73 20.53
N GLN A 200 16.48 -8.61 19.48
CA GLN A 200 17.22 -7.38 19.19
C GLN A 200 16.81 -6.77 17.85
N THR A 201 17.06 -7.44 16.72
CA THR A 201 16.91 -6.77 15.41
C THR A 201 15.46 -6.53 15.04
N LEU A 202 14.58 -7.52 15.17
CA LEU A 202 13.18 -7.38 14.82
C LEU A 202 12.48 -6.31 15.67
N PRO A 203 12.61 -6.31 17.02
CA PRO A 203 12.04 -5.22 17.84
C PRO A 203 12.58 -3.83 17.48
N SER A 204 13.86 -3.72 17.14
CA SER A 204 14.48 -2.45 16.72
C SER A 204 13.92 -1.95 15.38
N ALA A 205 13.60 -2.87 14.47
CA ALA A 205 13.08 -2.55 13.15
C ALA A 205 11.56 -2.28 13.12
N ILE A 206 10.81 -2.61 14.17
CA ILE A 206 9.34 -2.47 14.23
C ILE A 206 8.85 -1.10 13.74
N PRO A 207 9.42 0.05 14.17
CA PRO A 207 8.93 1.36 13.72
C PRO A 207 9.06 1.57 12.21
N GLY A 208 10.14 1.06 11.62
CA GLY A 208 10.38 1.10 10.17
C GLY A 208 9.43 0.16 9.42
N VAL A 209 9.32 -1.09 9.86
CA VAL A 209 8.41 -2.11 9.30
C VAL A 209 6.96 -1.63 9.35
N ALA A 210 6.53 -1.06 10.47
CA ALA A 210 5.19 -0.52 10.67
C ALA A 210 4.90 0.61 9.68
N THR A 211 5.85 1.52 9.47
CA THR A 211 5.67 2.63 8.51
C THR A 211 5.49 2.11 7.08
N GLY A 212 6.33 1.17 6.64
CA GLY A 212 6.18 0.54 5.33
C GLY A 212 4.84 -0.19 5.17
N THR A 213 4.42 -0.92 6.21
CA THR A 213 3.14 -1.63 6.24
C THR A 213 1.94 -0.69 6.19
N ILE A 214 1.99 0.44 6.89
CA ILE A 214 0.92 1.47 6.88
C ILE A 214 0.74 2.04 5.48
N LEU A 215 1.83 2.37 4.80
CA LEU A 215 1.80 2.89 3.43
C LEU A 215 1.27 1.83 2.44
N ALA A 216 1.68 0.57 2.61
CA ALA A 216 1.20 -0.54 1.80
C ALA A 216 -0.32 -0.74 1.95
N LEU A 217 -0.85 -0.73 3.18
CA LEU A 217 -2.30 -0.82 3.42
C LEU A 217 -3.06 0.41 2.90
N SER A 218 -2.49 1.61 3.04
CA SER A 218 -3.06 2.84 2.49
C SER A 218 -3.27 2.73 0.98
N ARG A 219 -2.28 2.16 0.28
CA ARG A 219 -2.39 1.86 -1.14
C ARG A 219 -3.52 0.86 -1.38
N ALA A 220 -3.53 -0.29 -0.69
CA ALA A 220 -4.57 -1.31 -0.87
C ALA A 220 -6.00 -0.77 -0.72
N LEU A 221 -6.24 0.11 0.27
CA LEU A 221 -7.54 0.71 0.53
C LEU A 221 -8.06 1.54 -0.67
N GLY A 222 -7.15 2.14 -1.43
CA GLY A 222 -7.47 2.92 -2.62
C GLY A 222 -7.51 2.12 -3.93
N GLU A 223 -7.18 0.82 -3.93
CA GLU A 223 -7.12 0.03 -5.16
C GLU A 223 -8.51 -0.53 -5.55
N ALA A 224 -9.00 -0.14 -6.73
CA ALA A 224 -10.25 -0.65 -7.32
C ALA A 224 -10.01 -1.77 -8.35
N ALA A 225 -8.92 -1.66 -9.13
CA ALA A 225 -8.70 -2.47 -10.32
C ALA A 225 -8.68 -3.99 -10.08
N PRO A 226 -7.95 -4.51 -9.06
CA PRO A 226 -7.94 -5.95 -8.80
C PRO A 226 -9.32 -6.49 -8.40
N LEU A 227 -10.08 -5.70 -7.64
CA LEU A 227 -11.36 -6.10 -7.08
C LEU A 227 -12.49 -6.09 -8.11
N LEU A 228 -12.46 -5.16 -9.06
CA LEU A 228 -13.40 -5.11 -10.18
C LEU A 228 -13.36 -6.40 -11.01
N LEU A 229 -12.15 -6.93 -11.30
CA LEU A 229 -12.01 -8.18 -12.04
C LEU A 229 -12.46 -9.42 -11.28
N LEU A 230 -12.41 -9.38 -9.96
CA LEU A 230 -12.86 -10.48 -9.10
C LEU A 230 -14.40 -10.59 -9.02
N GLY A 231 -15.12 -9.71 -9.68
CA GLY A 231 -16.58 -9.64 -9.61
C GLY A 231 -17.07 -8.97 -8.34
N GLY A 232 -16.32 -7.99 -7.81
CA GLY A 232 -16.87 -7.07 -6.81
C GLY A 232 -18.17 -6.48 -7.35
N LEU A 233 -19.28 -6.79 -6.68
CA LEU A 233 -20.60 -6.48 -7.21
C LEU A 233 -20.87 -4.99 -7.02
N VAL A 234 -21.20 -4.31 -8.12
CA VAL A 234 -21.46 -2.87 -8.16
C VAL A 234 -22.69 -2.45 -7.35
N THR A 235 -23.59 -3.38 -7.06
CA THR A 235 -24.80 -3.09 -6.28
C THR A 235 -25.08 -4.22 -5.31
N ILE A 236 -24.59 -4.02 -4.08
CA ILE A 236 -24.88 -4.86 -2.94
C ILE A 236 -25.76 -4.08 -1.96
N ARG A 237 -26.86 -4.70 -1.55
CA ARG A 237 -27.84 -4.16 -0.60
C ARG A 237 -27.92 -5.00 0.68
N PHE A 238 -26.79 -5.57 1.08
CA PHE A 238 -26.63 -6.32 2.32
C PHE A 238 -25.23 -6.08 2.89
N ASP A 239 -25.09 -6.16 4.20
CA ASP A 239 -23.79 -6.08 4.84
C ASP A 239 -23.04 -7.42 4.72
N PRO A 240 -21.72 -7.41 4.48
CA PRO A 240 -20.93 -8.63 4.48
C PRO A 240 -20.87 -9.22 5.89
N ASN A 241 -21.41 -10.42 6.06
CA ASN A 241 -21.50 -11.14 7.33
C ASN A 241 -20.33 -12.13 7.55
N GLY A 242 -19.26 -12.04 6.76
CA GLY A 242 -18.06 -12.87 6.91
C GLY A 242 -17.20 -12.98 5.66
N LEU A 243 -16.12 -13.76 5.72
CA LEU A 243 -15.10 -13.84 4.65
C LEU A 243 -15.62 -14.44 3.33
N LEU A 244 -16.67 -15.26 3.37
CA LEU A 244 -17.29 -15.88 2.19
C LEU A 244 -18.52 -15.12 1.67
N SER A 245 -18.86 -14.00 2.30
CA SER A 245 -19.98 -13.16 1.88
C SER A 245 -19.61 -12.30 0.67
N GLY A 246 -20.62 -11.93 -0.12
CA GLY A 246 -20.45 -10.97 -1.21
C GLY A 246 -20.05 -9.59 -0.69
N PHE A 247 -19.19 -8.87 -1.42
CA PHE A 247 -18.73 -7.54 -0.99
C PHE A 247 -18.67 -6.52 -2.12
N THR A 248 -18.75 -5.26 -1.72
CA THR A 248 -18.39 -4.09 -2.52
C THR A 248 -17.48 -3.22 -1.68
N THR A 249 -16.65 -2.40 -2.31
CA THR A 249 -15.73 -1.48 -1.62
C THR A 249 -15.97 -0.06 -2.09
N LEU A 250 -15.53 0.92 -1.30
CA LEU A 250 -15.66 2.33 -1.65
C LEU A 250 -15.01 2.65 -3.01
N PRO A 251 -13.81 2.17 -3.35
CA PRO A 251 -13.23 2.42 -4.67
C PRO A 251 -14.07 1.88 -5.84
N ILE A 252 -14.67 0.69 -5.70
CA ILE A 252 -15.56 0.12 -6.73
C ILE A 252 -16.80 0.99 -6.91
N GLN A 253 -17.37 1.44 -5.79
CA GLN A 253 -18.59 2.23 -5.78
C GLN A 253 -18.36 3.63 -6.35
N ILE A 254 -17.25 4.28 -5.95
CA ILE A 254 -16.80 5.57 -6.51
C ILE A 254 -16.61 5.45 -8.02
N PHE A 255 -15.90 4.42 -8.49
CA PHE A 255 -15.71 4.19 -9.92
C PHE A 255 -17.04 4.06 -10.68
N ASN A 256 -17.99 3.32 -10.11
CA ASN A 256 -19.30 3.17 -10.75
C ASN A 256 -20.10 4.46 -10.79
N TRP A 257 -20.14 5.22 -9.69
CA TRP A 257 -20.91 6.45 -9.60
C TRP A 257 -20.30 7.58 -10.43
N ALA A 258 -18.97 7.72 -10.41
CA ALA A 258 -18.26 8.72 -11.21
C ALA A 258 -18.40 8.47 -12.72
N GLY A 259 -18.63 7.22 -13.14
CA GLY A 259 -18.88 6.87 -14.55
C GLY A 259 -20.30 7.19 -15.04
N ARG A 260 -21.22 7.63 -14.18
CA ARG A 260 -22.60 7.97 -14.56
C ARG A 260 -22.74 9.45 -14.90
N ALA A 261 -23.59 9.75 -15.87
CA ALA A 261 -23.80 11.12 -16.37
C ALA A 261 -24.77 11.95 -15.50
N GLU A 262 -25.59 11.32 -14.65
CA GLU A 262 -26.55 12.04 -13.81
C GLU A 262 -25.84 12.77 -12.65
N ALA A 263 -26.26 14.01 -12.39
CA ALA A 263 -25.64 14.88 -11.39
C ALA A 263 -25.68 14.28 -9.97
N ASP A 264 -26.76 13.59 -9.61
CA ASP A 264 -26.92 13.00 -8.27
C ASP A 264 -25.90 11.88 -8.01
N PHE A 265 -25.53 11.11 -9.03
CA PHE A 265 -24.47 10.11 -8.92
C PHE A 265 -23.08 10.75 -8.82
N GLN A 266 -22.84 11.88 -9.47
CA GLN A 266 -21.58 12.61 -9.34
C GLN A 266 -21.41 13.18 -7.93
N GLN A 267 -22.47 13.74 -7.34
CA GLN A 267 -22.46 14.21 -5.95
C GLN A 267 -22.25 13.06 -4.94
N LEU A 268 -22.91 11.91 -5.15
CA LEU A 268 -22.66 10.69 -4.37
C LEU A 268 -21.22 10.21 -4.49
N ALA A 269 -20.65 10.22 -5.70
CA ALA A 269 -19.26 9.83 -5.93
C ALA A 269 -18.30 10.77 -5.19
N ALA A 270 -18.51 12.08 -5.29
CA ALA A 270 -17.72 13.10 -4.59
C ALA A 270 -17.78 12.91 -3.07
N ALA A 271 -18.97 12.70 -2.50
CA ALA A 271 -19.13 12.42 -1.08
C ALA A 271 -18.45 11.12 -0.65
N ALA A 272 -18.50 10.09 -1.50
CA ALA A 272 -17.82 8.82 -1.24
C ALA A 272 -16.28 8.92 -1.33
N ILE A 273 -15.74 9.81 -2.18
CA ILE A 273 -14.30 10.13 -2.20
C ILE A 273 -13.88 10.78 -0.88
N ILE A 274 -14.66 11.76 -0.38
CA ILE A 274 -14.40 12.36 0.94
C ILE A 274 -14.44 11.28 2.02
N LEU A 275 -15.43 10.39 1.98
CA LEU A 275 -15.57 9.29 2.94
C LEU A 275 -14.39 8.32 2.89
N LEU A 276 -13.92 7.94 1.70
CA LEU A 276 -12.72 7.13 1.51
C LEU A 276 -11.49 7.83 2.11
N LEU A 277 -11.35 9.14 1.88
CA LEU A 277 -10.25 9.94 2.43
C LEU A 277 -10.29 9.96 3.96
N VAL A 278 -11.46 10.20 4.56
CA VAL A 278 -11.66 10.16 6.01
C VAL A 278 -11.33 8.77 6.56
N MET A 279 -11.81 7.71 5.90
CA MET A 279 -11.51 6.32 6.29
C MET A 279 -10.00 6.03 6.24
N LEU A 280 -9.31 6.49 5.19
CA LEU A 280 -7.87 6.34 5.04
C LEU A 280 -7.12 7.09 6.15
N LEU A 281 -7.51 8.33 6.42
CA LEU A 281 -6.90 9.14 7.49
C LEU A 281 -7.11 8.51 8.86
N LEU A 282 -8.31 8.01 9.16
CA LEU A 282 -8.61 7.31 10.41
C LEU A 282 -7.81 6.02 10.55
N MET A 283 -7.76 5.19 9.50
CA MET A 283 -6.97 3.96 9.49
C MET A 283 -5.49 4.27 9.75
N ASN A 284 -4.93 5.27 9.07
CA ASN A 284 -3.54 5.66 9.23
C ASN A 284 -3.24 6.26 10.59
N ALA A 285 -4.14 7.10 11.11
CA ALA A 285 -4.01 7.64 12.46
C ALA A 285 -3.99 6.52 13.50
N LEU A 286 -4.92 5.56 13.42
CA LEU A 286 -4.95 4.39 14.30
C LEU A 286 -3.65 3.56 14.20
N ALA A 287 -3.19 3.30 12.98
CA ALA A 287 -1.98 2.52 12.77
C ALA A 287 -0.71 3.24 13.27
N ILE A 288 -0.63 4.57 13.11
CA ILE A 288 0.45 5.40 13.66
C ILE A 288 0.40 5.42 15.20
N LEU A 289 -0.79 5.53 15.80
CA LEU A 289 -0.94 5.48 17.26
C LEU A 289 -0.46 4.13 17.83
N ILE A 290 -0.81 3.02 17.17
CA ILE A 290 -0.31 1.69 17.51
C ILE A 290 1.22 1.67 17.39
N ARG A 291 1.79 2.12 16.26
CA ARG A 291 3.25 2.19 16.04
C ARG A 291 3.96 2.98 17.14
N ASN A 292 3.47 4.17 17.48
CA ASN A 292 4.11 5.06 18.44
C ASN A 292 4.17 4.44 19.84
N ARG A 293 3.20 3.59 20.21
CA ARG A 293 3.24 2.85 21.48
C ARG A 293 4.39 1.83 21.55
N TYR A 294 4.81 1.29 20.40
CA TYR A 294 5.91 0.32 20.30
C TYR A 294 7.25 0.96 19.95
N GLN A 295 7.32 2.27 19.72
CA GLN A 295 8.59 2.99 19.60
C GLN A 295 9.28 3.06 20.96
N ARG A 296 10.18 2.10 21.23
CA ARG A 296 11.19 2.28 22.27
C ARG A 296 12.30 3.16 21.69
N GLN A 297 12.51 4.31 22.33
CA GLN A 297 13.65 5.18 22.03
C GLN A 297 14.90 4.55 22.66
N TRP A 298 15.97 4.52 21.87
CA TRP A 298 17.30 4.12 22.32
C TRP A 298 17.99 5.33 22.94
#